data_AF-A0A139D423-F1
#
_entry.id   AF-A0A139D423-F1
#
_cell.length_a   1.000
_cell.length_b   1.000
_cell.length_c   1.000
_cell.angle_alpha   90.00
_cell.angle_beta   90.00
_cell.angle_gamma   90.00
#
_symmetry.space_group_name_H-M   'P 1'
#
loop_
_entity.id
_entity.type
_entity.pdbx_description
1 polymer ?
#
loop_
_entity_poly.entity_id
_entity_poly.type
_entity_poly.pdbx_seq_one_letter_code
_entity_poly.pdbx_strand_id
1 'polypeptide(L)' 'VSYSAMAGAIGGGGLGDIAIRYGYQRFQLAVMLETIVILVIMVQLIQYAGNQIASFFDHKA' A
#
# COMPACT_ATOMS: atom_id res chain seq x y z
N VAL A 1 -3.26 -3.58 16.60
CA VAL A 1 -1.95 -3.03 16.17
C VAL A 1 -1.70 -3.44 14.72
N SER A 2 -2.38 -2.83 13.76
CA SER A 2 -2.31 -3.26 12.34
C SER A 2 -1.89 -2.12 11.39
N TYR A 3 -2.17 -0.88 11.78
CA TYR A 3 -1.81 0.30 10.99
C TYR A 3 -0.30 0.55 10.92
N SER A 4 0.44 0.26 12.00
CA SER A 4 1.91 0.41 12.03
C SER A 4 2.62 -0.64 11.16
N ALA A 5 2.10 -1.87 11.10
CA ALA A 5 2.63 -2.91 10.21
C ALA A 5 2.39 -2.57 8.73
N MET A 6 1.21 -2.03 8.39
CA MET A 6 0.91 -1.52 7.04
C MET A 6 1.77 -0.31 6.68
N ALA A 7 1.96 0.62 7.62
CA ALA A 7 2.84 1.78 7.45
C ALA A 7 4.32 1.38 7.32
N GLY A 8 4.79 0.33 8.00
CA GLY A 8 6.14 -0.21 7.88
C GLY A 8 6.39 -0.89 6.53
N ALA A 9 5.41 -1.63 6.01
CA ALA A 9 5.48 -2.24 4.67
C ALA A 9 5.50 -1.19 3.53
N ILE A 10 4.87 -0.02 3.75
CA ILE A 10 4.73 1.04 2.75
C ILE A 10 5.82 2.15 2.91
N GLY A 11 6.35 2.35 4.12
CA GLY A 11 7.14 3.53 4.51
C GLY A 11 8.64 3.31 4.81
N GLY A 12 9.17 2.10 4.66
CA GLY A 12 10.59 1.77 4.95
C GLY A 12 11.64 2.30 3.97
N GLY A 13 11.31 3.25 3.08
CA GLY A 13 12.20 3.79 2.05
C GLY A 13 11.87 3.42 0.59
N GLY A 14 10.62 3.02 0.31
CA GLY A 14 10.14 2.59 -1.02
C GLY A 14 9.33 3.66 -1.79
N LEU A 15 8.47 3.22 -2.72
CA LEU A 15 7.66 4.05 -3.65
C LEU A 15 6.92 5.25 -3.00
N GLY A 16 6.58 5.18 -1.71
CA GLY A 16 5.99 6.29 -0.94
C GLY A 16 6.94 7.47 -0.67
N ASP A 17 8.24 7.23 -0.49
CA ASP A 17 9.24 8.32 -0.37
C ASP A 17 9.42 9.04 -1.71
N ILE A 18 9.33 8.30 -2.83
CA ILE A 18 9.31 8.87 -4.18
C ILE A 18 8.04 9.71 -4.39
N ALA A 19 6.88 9.24 -3.95
CA ALA A 19 5.62 9.99 -4.03
C ALA A 19 5.69 11.33 -3.28
N ILE A 20 6.28 11.34 -2.08
CA ILE A 20 6.40 12.56 -1.27
C ILE A 20 7.47 13.50 -1.84
N ARG A 21 8.65 12.98 -2.20
CA ARG A 21 9.76 13.81 -2.72
C ARG A 21 9.57 14.31 -4.15
N TYR A 22 8.99 13.50 -5.04
CA TYR A 22 8.81 13.88 -6.44
C TYR A 22 7.39 14.37 -6.73
N GLY A 23 6.36 13.77 -6.13
CA GLY A 23 4.98 14.19 -6.31
C GLY A 23 4.66 15.49 -5.57
N TYR A 24 4.94 15.55 -4.26
CA TYR A 24 4.59 16.72 -3.43
C TYR A 24 5.63 17.84 -3.52
N GLN A 25 6.92 17.50 -3.44
CA GLN A 25 8.01 18.50 -3.38
C GLN A 25 8.29 19.20 -4.71
N ARG A 26 7.99 18.57 -5.86
CA ARG A 26 8.11 19.18 -7.20
C ARG A 26 6.78 19.59 -7.83
N PHE A 27 5.66 19.49 -7.11
CA PHE A 27 4.31 19.79 -7.64
C PHE A 27 3.97 19.03 -8.94
N GLN A 28 4.59 17.87 -9.18
CA GLN A 28 4.29 17.05 -10.35
C GLN A 28 3.11 16.13 -10.05
N LEU A 29 1.90 16.67 -10.23
CA LEU A 29 0.63 16.00 -9.95
C LEU A 29 0.52 14.62 -10.63
N ALA A 30 1.09 14.47 -11.83
CA ALA A 30 1.11 13.19 -12.57
C ALA A 30 1.85 12.08 -11.79
N VAL A 31 3.04 12.37 -11.27
CA VAL A 31 3.86 11.40 -10.51
C VAL A 31 3.21 11.07 -9.17
N MET A 32 2.59 12.06 -8.54
CA MET A 32 1.82 11.87 -7.31
C MET A 32 0.64 10.91 -7.54
N LEU A 33 -0.13 11.10 -8.61
CA LEU A 33 -1.28 10.26 -8.92
C LEU A 33 -0.87 8.83 -9.32
N GLU A 34 0.17 8.67 -10.14
CA GLU A 34 0.68 7.35 -10.52
C GLU A 34 1.12 6.55 -9.29
N THR A 35 1.90 7.16 -8.40
CA THR A 35 2.36 6.49 -7.17
C THR A 35 1.21 6.14 -6.23
N ILE A 36 0.20 7.00 -6.08
CA ILE A 36 -1.02 6.71 -5.32
C ILE A 36 -1.75 5.49 -5.91
N VAL A 37 -1.96 5.47 -7.23
CA VAL A 37 -2.65 4.36 -7.90
C VAL A 37 -1.91 3.04 -7.69
N ILE A 38 -0.58 3.02 -7.82
CA ILE A 38 0.24 1.83 -7.58
C ILE A 38 0.08 1.34 -6.14
N LEU A 39 0.14 2.24 -5.16
CA LEU A 39 -0.03 1.90 -3.74
C LEU A 39 -1.42 1.33 -3.46
N VAL A 40 -2.47 1.91 -4.03
CA VAL A 40 -3.85 1.41 -3.88
C VAL A 40 -3.98 0.00 -4.46
N ILE A 41 -3.42 -0.25 -5.65
CA ILE A 41 -3.43 -1.59 -6.26
C ILE A 41 -2.69 -2.59 -5.37
N MET A 42 -1.51 -2.24 -4.85
CA MET A 42 -0.77 -3.11 -3.92
C MET A 42 -1.59 -3.47 -2.69
N VAL A 43 -2.21 -2.47 -2.07
CA VAL A 43 -3.03 -2.67 -0.86
C VAL A 43 -4.26 -3.53 -1.16
N GLN A 44 -4.87 -3.38 -2.33
CA GLN A 44 -5.96 -4.26 -2.78
C GLN A 44 -5.50 -5.70 -2.97
N LEU A 45 -4.32 -5.93 -3.56
CA LEU A 45 -3.77 -7.29 -3.72
C LEU A 45 -3.48 -7.96 -2.38
N ILE A 46 -2.93 -7.21 -1.42
CA ILE A 46 -2.65 -7.73 -0.07
C ILE A 46 -3.96 -8.04 0.67
N GLN A 47 -4.97 -7.17 0.60
CA GLN A 47 -6.27 -7.43 1.22
C GLN A 47 -6.97 -8.63 0.58
N TYR A 48 -6.91 -8.75 -0.75
CA TYR A 48 -7.48 -9.89 -1.45
C TYR A 48 -6.79 -11.20 -1.05
N ALA A 49 -5.45 -11.22 -1.01
CA ALA A 49 -4.70 -12.38 -0.55
C ALA A 49 -4.97 -12.70 0.93
N GLY A 50 -5.02 -11.67 1.79
CA GLY A 50 -5.33 -11.80 3.21
C GLY A 50 -6.73 -12.37 3.46
N ASN A 51 -7.74 -11.88 2.73
CA ASN A 51 -9.10 -12.40 2.83
C ASN A 51 -9.23 -13.83 2.32
N GLN A 52 -8.53 -14.20 1.25
CA GLN A 52 -8.52 -15.57 0.75
C GLN A 52 -7.87 -16.55 1.73
N ILE A 53 -6.78 -16.14 2.38
CA ILE A 53 -6.11 -16.95 3.41
C ILE A 53 -6.99 -17.02 4.67
N ALA A 54 -7.60 -15.89 5.08
CA ALA A 54 -8.49 -15.83 6.22
C ALA A 54 -9.73 -16.72 6.03
N SER A 55 -10.39 -16.66 4.85
CA SER A 55 -11.57 -17.50 4.58
C SER A 55 -11.24 -18.99 4.53
N PHE A 56 -10.03 -19.35 4.13
CA PHE A 56 -9.54 -20.74 4.17
C PHE A 56 -9.35 -21.25 5.61
N PHE A 57 -8.89 -20.39 6.52
CA PHE A 57 -8.73 -20.75 7.94
C PHE A 57 -10.04 -20.67 8.74
N ASP A 58 -10.94 -19.76 8.38
CA ASP A 58 -12.25 -19.60 9.03
C ASP A 58 -13.17 -20.82 8.82
N HIS A 59 -12.94 -21.61 7.77
CA HIS A 59 -13.69 -22.86 7.52
C HIS A 59 -13.33 -24.01 8.50
N LYS A 60 -12.50 -23.77 9.52
CA LYS A 60 -12.15 -24.72 10.59
C LYS A 60 -12.63 -24.33 11.99
N ALA A 61 -13.47 -23.30 12.13
CA ALA A 61 -14.09 -22.94 13.42
C ALA A 61 -15.55 -23.42 13.50
#